data_AF-A0AAE7BHN7-F1
#
_entry.id   AF-A0AAE7BHN7-F1
#
_cell.length_a   1.000
_cell.length_b   1.000
_cell.length_c   1.000
_cell.angle_alpha   90.00
_cell.angle_beta   90.00
_cell.angle_gamma   90.00
#
_symmetry.space_group_name_H-M   'P 1'
#
loop_
_entity.id
_entity.type
_entity.pdbx_description
1 polymer ?
#
loop_
_entity_poly.entity_id
_entity_poly.type
_entity_poly.pdbx_seq_one_letter_code
_entity_poly.pdbx_strand_id
1 'polypeptide(L)'
;MTVLVPLLTLILGAGLGFLSSLLLERHRQANTVAAKVIDVYLDLRKQLCEEVGELAGLRLDALPTSAELQAKREAISGLYYRFYDFTPKRVLQELNCLYACLGDRENRLYVIRNDELRLAREEDTVALVEDTSLLGNFRFYALVPLKSGDRDARRAASINYQARRVLHVINQDLTIRSLLQWSRSPRK
;
A
#
# COMPACT_ATOMS: atom_id res chain seq x y z
N MET A 1 -55.02 -9.29 38.14
CA MET A 1 -53.65 -8.77 37.88
C MET A 1 -52.60 -9.86 37.63
N THR A 2 -52.94 -11.16 37.67
CA THR A 2 -51.97 -12.27 37.60
C THR A 2 -51.55 -12.70 36.18
N VAL A 3 -52.28 -12.31 35.14
CA VAL A 3 -52.00 -12.70 33.73
C VAL A 3 -51.19 -11.64 32.97
N LEU A 4 -51.19 -10.38 33.44
CA LEU A 4 -50.56 -9.26 32.74
C LEU A 4 -49.02 -9.33 32.80
N VAL A 5 -48.50 -9.74 33.96
CA VAL A 5 -47.06 -9.87 34.21
C VAL A 5 -46.40 -10.95 33.33
N PRO A 6 -46.92 -12.19 33.25
CA PRO A 6 -46.34 -13.22 32.38
C PRO A 6 -46.43 -12.87 30.89
N LEU A 7 -47.49 -12.19 30.46
CA LEU A 7 -47.65 -11.73 29.07
C LEU A 7 -46.60 -10.67 28.72
N LEU A 8 -46.37 -9.70 29.60
CA LEU A 8 -45.35 -8.65 29.43
C LEU A 8 -43.93 -9.22 29.42
N THR A 9 -43.62 -10.18 30.29
CA THR A 9 -42.31 -10.85 30.27
C THR A 9 -42.07 -11.66 28.99
N LEU A 10 -43.13 -12.24 28.41
CA LEU A 10 -43.04 -13.02 27.18
C LEU A 10 -42.83 -12.10 25.96
N ILE A 11 -43.50 -10.95 25.93
CA ILE A 11 -43.30 -9.91 24.90
C ILE A 11 -41.89 -9.29 25.00
N LEU A 12 -41.41 -9.00 26.21
CA LEU A 12 -40.04 -8.51 26.44
C LEU A 12 -38.99 -9.55 26.03
N GLY A 13 -39.19 -10.82 26.38
CA GLY A 13 -38.31 -11.91 25.97
C GLY A 13 -38.25 -12.10 24.46
N ALA A 14 -39.40 -12.05 23.78
CA ALA A 14 -39.48 -12.13 22.32
C ALA A 14 -38.80 -10.92 21.64
N GLY A 15 -39.01 -9.71 22.17
CA GLY A 15 -38.37 -8.48 21.68
C GLY A 15 -36.86 -8.50 21.84
N LEU A 16 -36.35 -8.96 23.00
CA LEU A 16 -34.92 -9.11 23.24
C LEU A 16 -34.30 -10.21 22.38
N GLY A 17 -34.99 -11.33 22.17
CA GLY A 17 -34.56 -12.40 21.28
C GLY A 17 -34.42 -11.93 19.83
N PHE A 18 -35.40 -11.15 19.34
CA PHE A 18 -35.38 -10.58 17.99
C PHE A 18 -34.27 -9.52 17.80
N LEU A 19 -34.07 -8.65 18.81
CA LEU A 19 -32.96 -7.69 18.81
C LEU A 19 -31.60 -8.40 18.84
N SER A 20 -31.47 -9.46 19.64
CA SER A 20 -30.26 -10.28 19.70
C SER A 20 -29.95 -10.94 18.36
N SER A 21 -30.94 -11.55 17.69
CA SER A 21 -30.74 -12.17 16.37
C SER A 21 -30.33 -11.15 15.31
N LEU A 22 -30.94 -9.97 15.30
CA LEU A 22 -30.57 -8.88 14.38
C LEU A 22 -29.14 -8.38 14.61
N LEU A 23 -28.73 -8.25 15.88
CA LEU A 23 -27.35 -7.85 16.23
C LEU A 23 -26.35 -8.93 15.84
N LEU A 24 -26.70 -10.21 16.06
CA LEU A 24 -25.84 -11.34 15.71
C LEU A 24 -25.66 -11.47 14.19
N GLU A 25 -26.74 -11.28 13.43
CA GLU A 25 -26.74 -11.33 11.97
C GLU A 25 -25.92 -10.17 11.38
N ARG A 26 -26.08 -8.95 11.90
CA ARG A 26 -25.24 -7.81 11.56
C ARG A 26 -23.76 -8.05 11.90
N HIS A 27 -23.48 -8.64 13.05
CA HIS A 27 -22.10 -9.01 13.42
C HIS A 27 -21.51 -10.06 12.49
N ARG A 28 -22.28 -11.09 12.13
CA ARG A 28 -21.85 -12.14 11.20
C ARG A 28 -21.60 -11.57 9.80
N GLN A 29 -22.48 -10.70 9.32
CA GLN A 29 -22.32 -10.02 8.04
C GLN A 29 -21.09 -9.11 8.04
N ALA A 30 -20.90 -8.30 9.10
CA ALA A 30 -19.72 -7.46 9.26
C ALA A 30 -18.41 -8.26 9.29
N ASN A 31 -18.39 -9.39 10.00
CA ASN A 31 -17.22 -10.29 10.03
C ASN A 31 -16.94 -10.93 8.67
N THR A 32 -17.97 -11.27 7.91
CA THR A 32 -17.83 -11.84 6.55
C THR A 32 -17.28 -10.80 5.57
N VAL A 33 -17.74 -9.55 5.65
CA VAL A 33 -17.21 -8.44 4.85
C VAL A 33 -15.76 -8.14 5.24
N ALA A 34 -15.45 -8.10 6.54
CA ALA A 34 -14.10 -7.89 7.02
C ALA A 34 -13.13 -8.97 6.53
N ALA A 35 -13.53 -10.25 6.57
CA ALA A 35 -12.73 -11.35 6.04
C ALA A 35 -12.43 -11.18 4.54
N LYS A 36 -13.45 -10.86 3.73
CA LYS A 36 -13.25 -10.60 2.29
C LYS A 36 -12.30 -9.42 2.01
N VAL A 37 -12.41 -8.34 2.78
CA VAL A 37 -11.52 -7.18 2.67
C VAL A 37 -10.08 -7.56 3.03
N ILE A 38 -9.90 -8.39 4.06
CA ILE A 38 -8.59 -8.91 4.47
C ILE A 38 -8.01 -9.81 3.36
N ASP A 39 -8.81 -10.66 2.73
CA ASP A 39 -8.35 -11.55 1.65
C ASP A 39 -7.90 -10.76 0.42
N VAL A 40 -8.71 -9.78 -0.02
CA VAL A 40 -8.34 -8.86 -1.12
C VAL A 40 -7.06 -8.10 -0.78
N TYR A 41 -6.88 -7.71 0.48
CA TYR A 41 -5.67 -7.06 0.94
C TYR A 41 -4.43 -7.99 0.90
N LEU A 42 -4.54 -9.22 1.38
CA LEU A 42 -3.41 -10.16 1.37
C LEU A 42 -2.99 -10.46 -0.06
N ASP A 43 -3.96 -10.55 -0.97
CA ASP A 43 -3.72 -10.72 -2.40
C ASP A 43 -3.03 -9.47 -3.01
N LEU A 44 -3.54 -8.27 -2.72
CA LEU A 44 -2.91 -7.00 -3.11
C LEU A 44 -1.45 -6.94 -2.63
N ARG A 45 -1.21 -7.20 -1.35
CA ARG A 45 0.14 -7.15 -0.76
C ARG A 45 1.06 -8.16 -1.41
N LYS A 46 0.58 -9.39 -1.63
CA LYS A 46 1.35 -10.44 -2.29
C LYS A 46 1.76 -9.99 -3.70
N GLN A 47 0.80 -9.57 -4.53
CA GLN A 47 1.06 -9.17 -5.91
C GLN A 47 1.96 -7.93 -5.99
N LEU A 48 1.77 -6.93 -5.12
CA LEU A 48 2.67 -5.78 -5.04
C LEU A 48 4.07 -6.16 -4.60
N CYS A 49 4.22 -7.05 -3.61
CA CYS A 49 5.52 -7.52 -3.18
C CYS A 49 6.23 -8.34 -4.27
N GLU A 50 5.51 -9.14 -5.04
CA GLU A 50 6.06 -9.88 -6.18
C GLU A 50 6.55 -8.93 -7.28
N GLU A 51 5.70 -8.01 -7.73
CA GLU A 51 6.04 -7.12 -8.86
C GLU A 51 7.07 -6.05 -8.50
N VAL A 52 6.97 -5.45 -7.31
CA VAL A 52 7.84 -4.37 -6.85
C VAL A 52 9.10 -4.90 -6.14
N GLY A 53 9.03 -6.10 -5.55
CA GLY A 53 10.13 -6.72 -4.82
C GLY A 53 11.38 -6.93 -5.67
N GLU A 54 11.20 -7.40 -6.91
CA GLU A 54 12.30 -7.55 -7.86
C GLU A 54 13.01 -6.22 -8.13
N LEU A 55 12.25 -5.13 -8.25
CA LEU A 55 12.78 -3.79 -8.49
C LEU A 55 13.55 -3.26 -7.25
N ALA A 56 13.08 -3.57 -6.04
CA ALA A 56 13.74 -3.19 -4.79
C ALA A 56 15.06 -3.96 -4.52
N GLY A 57 15.27 -5.07 -5.24
CA GLY A 57 16.48 -5.89 -5.24
C GLY A 57 17.44 -5.64 -6.40
N LEU A 58 17.13 -4.67 -7.28
CA LEU A 58 17.95 -4.37 -8.45
C LEU A 58 19.40 -4.08 -8.08
N ARG A 59 20.32 -4.78 -8.74
CA ARG A 59 21.74 -4.52 -8.62
C ARG A 59 22.14 -3.38 -9.54
N LEU A 60 23.09 -2.56 -9.09
CA LEU A 60 23.57 -1.39 -9.83
C LEU A 60 24.27 -1.75 -11.15
N ASP A 61 24.83 -2.96 -11.23
CA ASP A 61 25.54 -3.53 -12.37
C ASP A 61 24.63 -4.33 -13.33
N ALA A 62 23.35 -4.49 -13.02
CA ALA A 62 22.43 -5.35 -13.75
C ALA A 62 21.07 -4.66 -13.99
N LEU A 63 21.09 -3.60 -14.80
CA LEU A 63 19.87 -2.90 -15.18
C LEU A 63 19.03 -3.77 -16.15
N PRO A 64 17.71 -3.95 -15.91
CA PRO A 64 16.84 -4.65 -16.83
C PRO A 64 16.76 -3.93 -18.17
N THR A 65 16.49 -4.70 -19.22
CA THR A 65 16.24 -4.18 -20.55
C THR A 65 15.06 -3.20 -20.56
N SER A 66 15.02 -2.33 -21.57
CA SER A 66 13.89 -1.40 -21.71
C SER A 66 12.53 -2.13 -21.87
N ALA A 67 12.53 -3.33 -22.44
CA ALA A 67 11.33 -4.14 -22.58
C ALA A 67 10.84 -4.69 -21.23
N GLU A 68 11.75 -5.17 -20.40
CA GLU A 68 11.44 -5.64 -19.04
C GLU A 68 10.93 -4.50 -18.15
N LEU A 69 11.56 -3.32 -18.23
CA LEU A 69 11.09 -2.14 -17.48
C LEU A 69 9.70 -1.68 -17.94
N GLN A 70 9.42 -1.77 -19.24
CA GLN A 70 8.09 -1.46 -19.78
C GLN A 70 7.04 -2.47 -19.32
N ALA A 71 7.36 -3.77 -19.33
CA ALA A 71 6.47 -4.81 -18.82
C ALA A 71 6.17 -4.61 -17.32
N LYS A 72 7.19 -4.26 -16.53
CA LYS A 72 7.02 -3.92 -15.10
C LYS A 72 6.14 -2.70 -14.90
N ARG A 73 6.29 -1.69 -15.75
CA ARG A 73 5.45 -0.49 -15.73
C ARG A 73 3.98 -0.81 -16.03
N GLU A 74 3.72 -1.69 -16.99
CA GLU A 74 2.36 -2.16 -17.30
C GLU A 74 1.76 -3.00 -16.18
N ALA A 75 2.54 -3.89 -15.57
CA ALA A 75 2.12 -4.68 -14.41
C ALA A 75 1.74 -3.78 -13.22
N ILE A 76 2.56 -2.78 -12.90
CA ILE A 76 2.27 -1.80 -11.84
C ILE A 76 1.00 -1.01 -12.13
N SER A 77 0.80 -0.57 -13.37
CA SER A 77 -0.45 0.10 -13.80
C SER A 77 -1.67 -0.83 -13.63
N GLY A 78 -1.54 -2.10 -14.00
CA GLY A 78 -2.58 -3.11 -13.80
C GLY A 78 -2.95 -3.28 -12.33
N LEU A 79 -1.96 -3.35 -11.43
CA LEU A 79 -2.17 -3.42 -9.99
C LEU A 79 -2.85 -2.16 -9.44
N TYR A 80 -2.40 -0.99 -9.90
CA TYR A 80 -2.98 0.30 -9.50
C TYR A 80 -4.49 0.33 -9.76
N TYR A 81 -4.93 0.01 -10.98
CA TYR A 81 -6.34 0.07 -11.33
C TYR A 81 -7.16 -1.05 -10.70
N ARG A 82 -6.61 -2.27 -10.63
CA ARG A 82 -7.32 -3.43 -10.06
C ARG A 82 -7.66 -3.24 -8.59
N PHE A 83 -6.77 -2.61 -7.83
CA PHE A 83 -6.90 -2.48 -6.38
C PHE A 83 -7.08 -1.04 -5.91
N TYR A 84 -7.43 -0.11 -6.81
CA TYR A 84 -7.54 1.31 -6.52
C TYR A 84 -8.40 1.61 -5.29
N ASP A 85 -9.59 1.01 -5.21
CA ASP A 85 -10.55 1.25 -4.12
C ASP A 85 -10.09 0.72 -2.75
N PHE A 86 -9.13 -0.21 -2.74
CA PHE A 86 -8.67 -0.90 -1.52
C PHE A 86 -7.26 -0.50 -1.10
N THR A 87 -6.56 0.28 -1.94
CA THR A 87 -5.17 0.65 -1.70
C THR A 87 -5.13 2.02 -1.01
N PRO A 88 -4.39 2.17 0.13
CA PRO A 88 -4.25 3.48 0.77
C PRO A 88 -3.69 4.54 -0.18
N LYS A 89 -4.20 5.77 -0.08
CA LYS A 89 -3.78 6.92 -0.92
C LYS A 89 -2.26 7.05 -1.00
N ARG A 90 -1.57 6.87 0.12
CA ARG A 90 -0.11 7.00 0.19
C ARG A 90 0.62 5.90 -0.61
N VAL A 91 0.12 4.66 -0.58
CA VAL A 91 0.64 3.57 -1.42
C VAL A 91 0.42 3.89 -2.91
N LEU A 92 -0.76 4.40 -3.28
CA LEU A 92 -1.05 4.81 -4.66
C LEU A 92 -0.13 5.96 -5.12
N GLN A 93 0.18 6.91 -4.23
CA GLN A 93 1.11 8.01 -4.49
C GLN A 93 2.52 7.49 -4.78
N GLU A 94 3.05 6.59 -3.96
CA GLU A 94 4.38 6.02 -4.18
C GLU A 94 4.42 5.13 -5.44
N LEU A 95 3.34 4.40 -5.74
CA LEU A 95 3.21 3.65 -7.00
C LEU A 95 3.26 4.57 -8.23
N ASN A 96 2.64 5.75 -8.16
CA ASN A 96 2.74 6.75 -9.22
C ASN A 96 4.17 7.27 -9.40
N CYS A 97 4.91 7.50 -8.31
CA CYS A 97 6.32 7.88 -8.38
C CYS A 97 7.17 6.79 -9.04
N LEU A 98 6.96 5.52 -8.68
CA LEU A 98 7.64 4.38 -9.31
C LEU A 98 7.28 4.25 -10.79
N TYR A 99 6.00 4.38 -11.14
CA TYR A 99 5.52 4.32 -12.52
C TYR A 99 6.16 5.41 -13.40
N ALA A 100 6.28 6.63 -12.86
CA ALA A 100 6.96 7.73 -13.54
C ALA A 100 8.47 7.45 -13.70
N CYS A 101 9.11 6.93 -12.66
CA CYS A 101 10.54 6.59 -12.66
C CYS A 101 10.87 5.51 -13.70
N LEU A 102 10.04 4.47 -13.86
CA LEU A 102 10.22 3.42 -14.86
C LEU A 102 10.14 3.95 -16.31
N GLY A 103 9.33 4.99 -16.54
CA GLY A 103 9.19 5.64 -17.84
C GLY A 103 10.19 6.76 -18.13
N ASP A 104 10.94 7.23 -17.12
CA ASP A 104 11.87 8.34 -17.28
C ASP A 104 13.20 7.88 -17.87
N ARG A 105 13.62 8.54 -18.95
CA ARG A 105 14.91 8.27 -19.62
C ARG A 105 16.09 8.94 -18.90
N GLU A 106 15.78 9.97 -18.11
CA GLU A 106 16.77 10.78 -17.38
C GLU A 106 17.09 10.22 -15.99
N ASN A 107 16.46 9.10 -15.60
CA ASN A 107 16.81 8.31 -14.41
C ASN A 107 16.60 9.07 -13.10
N ARG A 108 15.57 9.92 -13.06
CA ARG A 108 15.28 10.82 -11.94
C ARG A 108 14.32 10.19 -10.93
N LEU A 109 14.39 10.72 -9.71
CA LEU A 109 13.43 10.44 -8.65
C LEU A 109 12.26 11.42 -8.71
N TYR A 110 11.09 10.93 -8.33
CA TYR A 110 9.85 11.69 -8.27
C TYR A 110 9.27 11.65 -6.85
N VAL A 111 8.53 12.69 -6.49
CA VAL A 111 7.78 12.79 -5.25
C VAL A 111 6.41 13.39 -5.50
N ILE A 112 5.45 13.05 -4.63
CA ILE A 112 4.17 13.75 -4.58
C ILE A 112 4.26 14.90 -3.57
N ARG A 113 4.04 16.13 -4.03
CA ARG A 113 3.95 17.34 -3.19
C ARG A 113 2.68 18.09 -3.56
N ASN A 114 1.85 18.42 -2.57
CA ASN A 114 0.55 19.07 -2.78
C ASN A 114 -0.32 18.31 -3.80
N ASP A 115 -0.36 16.98 -3.70
CA ASP A 115 -1.07 16.08 -4.63
C ASP A 115 -0.60 16.15 -6.10
N GLU A 116 0.55 16.77 -6.39
CA GLU A 116 1.17 16.80 -7.71
C GLU A 116 2.45 15.97 -7.77
N LEU A 117 2.64 15.27 -8.89
CA LEU A 117 3.89 14.57 -9.20
C LEU A 117 4.96 15.57 -9.64
N ARG A 118 6.06 15.63 -8.89
CA ARG A 118 7.17 16.55 -9.13
C ARG A 118 8.50 15.81 -9.09
N LEU A 119 9.52 16.38 -9.72
CA LEU A 119 10.89 15.89 -9.58
C LEU A 119 11.38 16.09 -8.14
N ALA A 120 12.02 15.07 -7.59
CA ALA A 120 12.60 15.12 -6.25
C ALA A 120 13.73 16.15 -6.21
N ARG A 121 13.70 17.03 -5.21
CA ARG A 121 14.83 17.90 -4.88
C ARG A 121 15.87 17.09 -4.09
N GLU A 122 17.01 17.72 -3.80
CA GLU A 122 18.06 17.07 -2.99
C GLU A 122 17.53 16.66 -1.61
N GLU A 123 16.78 17.55 -0.94
CA GLU A 123 16.15 17.27 0.35
C GLU A 123 15.19 16.07 0.29
N ASP A 124 14.38 15.99 -0.75
CA ASP A 124 13.45 14.87 -0.97
C ASP A 124 14.20 13.56 -1.19
N THR A 125 15.32 13.61 -1.92
CA THR A 125 16.17 12.46 -2.20
C THR A 125 16.83 11.94 -0.94
N VAL A 126 17.37 12.84 -0.11
CA VAL A 126 17.93 12.49 1.19
C VAL A 126 16.85 11.85 2.07
N ALA A 127 15.70 12.50 2.23
CA ALA A 127 14.60 11.97 3.04
C ALA A 127 14.16 10.56 2.58
N LEU A 128 14.05 10.36 1.26
CA LEU A 128 13.68 9.06 0.70
C LEU A 128 14.73 7.97 1.05
N VAL A 129 16.02 8.28 0.91
CA VAL A 129 17.10 7.37 1.30
C VAL A 129 17.09 7.09 2.79
N GLU A 130 16.87 8.10 3.63
CA GLU A 130 16.86 7.95 5.09
C GLU A 130 15.71 7.09 5.58
N ASP A 131 14.51 7.27 5.00
CA ASP A 131 13.31 6.51 5.35
C ASP A 131 13.38 5.04 4.88
N THR A 132 14.10 4.78 3.78
CA THR A 132 14.18 3.44 3.17
C THR A 132 15.41 2.64 3.59
N SER A 133 16.43 3.29 4.15
CA SER A 133 17.66 2.63 4.61
C SER A 133 17.51 2.10 6.03
N LEU A 134 17.68 0.79 6.21
CA LEU A 134 17.57 0.11 7.51
C LEU A 134 18.71 0.44 8.49
N LEU A 135 19.85 0.96 8.02
CA LEU A 135 21.04 1.22 8.84
C LEU A 135 21.58 2.64 8.59
N GLY A 136 21.77 3.41 9.66
CA GLY A 136 22.22 4.81 9.59
C GLY A 136 23.56 5.00 8.85
N ASN A 137 24.52 4.07 9.02
CA ASN A 137 25.83 4.13 8.37
C ASN A 137 25.81 3.83 6.86
N PHE A 138 24.70 3.29 6.34
CA PHE A 138 24.55 3.01 4.90
C PHE A 138 23.97 4.19 4.12
N ARG A 139 23.46 5.24 4.78
CA ARG A 139 22.83 6.40 4.14
C ARG A 139 23.78 7.16 3.20
N PHE A 140 25.05 7.28 3.59
CA PHE A 140 26.06 7.93 2.75
C PHE A 140 26.34 7.12 1.47
N TYR A 141 26.59 5.81 1.61
CA TYR A 141 26.79 4.91 0.46
C TYR A 141 25.55 4.78 -0.42
N ALA A 142 24.37 4.91 0.17
CA ALA A 142 23.08 4.86 -0.51
C ALA A 142 22.88 6.03 -1.50
N LEU A 143 23.42 7.21 -1.21
CA LEU A 143 23.33 8.40 -2.07
C LEU A 143 24.35 8.42 -3.21
N VAL A 144 25.48 7.72 -3.06
CA VAL A 144 26.56 7.68 -4.06
C VAL A 144 26.05 7.28 -5.46
N PRO A 145 25.32 6.16 -5.64
CA PRO A 145 24.89 5.76 -6.97
C PRO A 145 23.85 6.72 -7.57
N LEU A 146 23.06 7.43 -6.76
CA LEU A 146 22.12 8.46 -7.24
C LEU A 146 22.85 9.72 -7.76
N LYS A 147 24.04 10.01 -7.22
CA LYS A 147 24.89 11.13 -7.65
C LYS A 147 25.96 10.71 -8.68
N SER A 148 26.02 9.41 -9.01
CA SER A 148 26.99 8.84 -9.95
C SER A 148 26.85 9.41 -11.36
N GLY A 149 27.97 9.70 -12.03
CA GLY A 149 27.99 10.03 -13.46
C GLY A 149 27.55 8.87 -14.37
N ASP A 150 27.57 7.63 -13.87
CA ASP A 150 27.07 6.46 -14.57
C ASP A 150 25.53 6.48 -14.60
N ARG A 151 25.00 6.60 -15.81
CA ARG A 151 23.57 6.68 -16.08
C ARG A 151 22.83 5.41 -15.65
N ASP A 152 23.39 4.23 -15.92
CA ASP A 152 22.71 2.97 -15.72
C ASP A 152 22.71 2.62 -14.22
N ALA A 153 23.82 2.88 -13.53
CA ALA A 153 23.88 2.78 -12.07
C ALA A 153 22.90 3.74 -11.39
N ARG A 154 22.78 4.98 -11.89
CA ARG A 154 21.82 5.97 -11.38
C ARG A 154 20.38 5.52 -11.61
N ARG A 155 20.08 4.97 -12.78
CA ARG A 155 18.76 4.42 -13.10
C ARG A 155 18.38 3.27 -12.19
N ALA A 156 19.28 2.29 -12.05
CA ALA A 156 19.07 1.16 -11.16
C ALA A 156 18.80 1.65 -9.73
N ALA A 157 19.60 2.60 -9.23
CA ALA A 157 19.39 3.20 -7.92
C ALA A 157 18.03 3.91 -7.81
N SER A 158 17.66 4.77 -8.76
CA SER A 158 16.39 5.51 -8.72
C SER A 158 15.18 4.57 -8.67
N ILE A 159 15.17 3.54 -9.52
CA ILE A 159 14.11 2.52 -9.53
C ILE A 159 14.10 1.75 -8.21
N ASN A 160 15.29 1.33 -7.74
CA ASN A 160 15.44 0.58 -6.50
C ASN A 160 14.87 1.33 -5.30
N TYR A 161 15.20 2.61 -5.15
CA TYR A 161 14.73 3.43 -4.04
C TYR A 161 13.23 3.71 -4.08
N GLN A 162 12.68 3.99 -5.26
CA GLN A 162 11.22 4.15 -5.43
C GLN A 162 10.47 2.85 -5.11
N ALA A 163 10.98 1.71 -5.57
CA ALA A 163 10.43 0.40 -5.26
C ALA A 163 10.48 0.09 -3.75
N ARG A 164 11.62 0.36 -3.10
CA ARG A 164 11.75 0.23 -1.64
C ARG A 164 10.79 1.13 -0.88
N ARG A 165 10.55 2.34 -1.37
CA ARG A 165 9.59 3.27 -0.77
C ARG A 165 8.17 2.74 -0.84
N VAL A 166 7.75 2.20 -1.99
CA VAL A 166 6.45 1.53 -2.14
C VAL A 166 6.30 0.40 -1.11
N LEU A 167 7.29 -0.50 -1.02
CA LEU A 167 7.26 -1.61 -0.05
C LEU A 167 7.24 -1.14 1.40
N HIS A 168 7.98 -0.08 1.71
CA HIS A 168 8.00 0.52 3.03
C HIS A 168 6.61 1.07 3.43
N VAL A 169 5.98 1.84 2.55
CA VAL A 169 4.64 2.42 2.81
C VAL A 169 3.56 1.33 2.87
N ILE A 170 3.64 0.29 2.04
CA ILE A 170 2.76 -0.89 2.16
C ILE A 170 2.94 -1.58 3.51
N ASN A 171 4.16 -1.70 4.03
CA ASN A 171 4.33 -2.30 5.34
C ASN A 171 3.81 -1.40 6.49
N GLN A 172 3.81 -0.08 6.32
CA GLN A 172 3.33 0.88 7.32
C GLN A 172 1.80 1.05 7.33
N ASP A 173 1.20 1.34 6.18
CA ASP A 173 -0.20 1.76 6.10
C ASP A 173 -1.16 0.58 6.07
N LEU A 174 -0.64 -0.55 5.62
CA LEU A 174 -1.39 -1.75 5.30
C LEU A 174 -1.09 -2.80 6.38
N THR A 175 -1.40 -2.48 7.64
CA THR A 175 -1.30 -3.42 8.78
C THR A 175 -2.67 -4.05 9.11
N ILE A 176 -2.68 -5.23 9.73
CA ILE A 176 -3.91 -5.89 10.21
C ILE A 176 -4.74 -4.94 11.08
N ARG A 177 -4.08 -4.10 11.89
CA ARG A 177 -4.74 -3.12 12.76
C ARG A 177 -5.44 -2.01 11.96
N SER A 178 -4.79 -1.47 10.93
CA SER A 178 -5.37 -0.48 10.01
C SER A 178 -6.61 -1.06 9.30
N LEU A 179 -6.54 -2.32 8.88
CA LEU A 179 -7.62 -3.01 8.18
C LEU A 179 -8.84 -3.26 9.07
N LEU A 180 -8.61 -3.67 10.33
CA LEU A 180 -9.68 -3.83 11.32
C LEU A 180 -10.35 -2.51 11.67
N GLN A 181 -9.62 -1.38 11.61
CA GLN A 181 -10.22 -0.06 11.78
C GLN A 181 -11.08 0.33 10.56
N TRP A 182 -10.60 0.08 9.35
CA TRP A 182 -11.37 0.32 8.13
C TRP A 182 -12.63 -0.56 8.03
N SER A 183 -12.57 -1.82 8.43
CA SER A 183 -13.74 -2.71 8.41
C SER A 183 -14.80 -2.33 9.45
N ARG A 184 -14.39 -1.64 10.53
CA ARG A 184 -15.29 -1.15 11.60
C ARG A 184 -15.88 0.23 11.29
N SER A 185 -15.21 1.01 10.46
CA SER A 185 -15.70 2.28 9.92
C SER A 185 -15.49 2.30 8.40
N PRO A 186 -16.31 1.53 7.64
CA PRO A 186 -16.41 1.77 6.21
C PRO A 186 -16.83 3.24 6.08
N ARG A 187 -16.05 4.05 5.37
CA ARG A 187 -16.33 5.48 5.21
C ARG A 187 -17.82 5.66 4.86
N LYS A 188 -18.52 6.48 5.64
CA LYS A 188 -19.79 7.06 5.22
C LYS A 188 -19.58 7.90 3.96
#